data_AF-A0A139R8H5-F1
#
_entry.id   AF-A0A139R8H5-F1
#
_cell.length_a   1.000
_cell.length_b   1.000
_cell.length_c   1.000
_cell.angle_alpha   90.00
_cell.angle_beta   90.00
_cell.angle_gamma   90.00
#
_symmetry.space_group_name_H-M   'P 1'
#
loop_
_entity.id
_entity.type
_entity.pdbx_description
1 polymer ?
#
loop_
_entity_poly.entity_id
_entity_poly.type
_entity_poly.pdbx_seq_one_letter_code
_entity_poly.pdbx_strand_id
1 'polypeptide(L)'
;MAYDVSKAFERIENDLLDSMIRNLERHKAEETAEGFEWEQWQVAQLKELERFKRANAKKYSREFANINSKISTAIQEAYKQGMDDEEMSILEAIKNGFELYSGKDNLGATFFSINERKLNALLNSVEHDMKTAEHAVLRYTDDQYRRTIFDAQVAANTGAKTYEQSVDMATKDFLSRGITCIQYSNGAMVNIVSYTDMAIRTATKRAYLMGEGVKRQEWGIHTVILNKRSNACPLCMPFEGKVLIDDVWSGGSADDGPYPLLSSAMAAGLYHPNCKDKHTTYFPGISSEPEKIFTNQELDDIKERQLLDNKVQHAKRQEKRFSRLSQFSLDEDNVQKYTLRAEEWSKLKSNAEENLKYFEAKKGYKLYQELSLESDSDYKKFINRQRLPRDTSGVASKKIAAETRHMYIEATRKKFKDGTELGQDLFARLADQSAIATIAETGVVRYESGKLFLNMYKDVDDPRGPGTGYFHEFGHQIDEKLGWEFTKDKKILQLLRKDFINLSDETIFEAIHINDKASSASDILGALSEGRIQGKYSHSLVYWEKKGNIESEFFAHVFEAQFDDERREILEKTFPESYNYVINKLKER
;
A
#
# COMPACT_ATOMS: atom_id res chain seq x y z
N MET A 1 3.36 1.08 -0.63
CA MET A 1 3.59 2.32 0.15
C MET A 1 4.90 2.32 0.94
N ALA A 2 5.06 1.57 2.05
CA ALA A 2 6.36 1.55 2.78
C ALA A 2 7.53 1.12 1.88
N TYR A 3 7.29 0.13 1.02
CA TYR A 3 8.23 -0.32 0.00
C TYR A 3 8.59 0.75 -1.05
N ASP A 4 7.64 1.59 -1.45
CA ASP A 4 7.86 2.63 -2.46
C ASP A 4 8.77 3.73 -1.93
N VAL A 5 8.73 3.99 -0.61
CA VAL A 5 9.63 4.93 0.05
C VAL A 5 11.03 4.33 0.18
N SER A 6 11.16 3.07 0.63
CA SER A 6 12.47 2.39 0.69
C SER A 6 13.17 2.38 -0.67
N LYS A 7 12.42 2.10 -1.75
CA LYS A 7 12.91 2.21 -3.13
C LYS A 7 13.33 3.62 -3.53
N ALA A 8 12.61 4.65 -3.08
CA ALA A 8 12.99 6.04 -3.37
C ALA A 8 14.33 6.40 -2.73
N PHE A 9 14.57 5.97 -1.49
CA PHE A 9 15.88 6.13 -0.84
C PHE A 9 16.98 5.30 -1.49
N GLU A 10 16.67 4.09 -1.97
CA GLU A 10 17.61 3.28 -2.75
C GLU A 10 17.99 3.95 -4.06
N ARG A 11 17.04 4.57 -4.76
CA ARG A 11 17.33 5.38 -5.96
C ARG A 11 18.22 6.58 -5.63
N ILE A 12 17.92 7.31 -4.55
CA ILE A 12 18.75 8.45 -4.11
C ILE A 12 20.17 7.98 -3.75
N GLU A 13 20.30 6.85 -3.05
CA GLU A 13 21.60 6.23 -2.77
C GLU A 13 22.37 5.96 -4.07
N ASN A 14 21.76 5.26 -5.02
CA ASN A 14 22.41 4.91 -6.28
C ASN A 14 22.73 6.16 -7.11
N ASP A 15 21.82 7.13 -7.23
CA ASP A 15 22.06 8.37 -7.97
C ASP A 15 23.21 9.20 -7.39
N LEU A 16 23.34 9.26 -6.06
CA LEU A 16 24.43 9.95 -5.37
C LEU A 16 25.77 9.27 -5.64
N LEU A 17 25.79 7.94 -5.58
CA LEU A 17 26.97 7.13 -5.89
C LEU A 17 27.36 7.28 -7.37
N ASP A 18 26.40 7.19 -8.30
CA ASP A 18 26.61 7.36 -9.74
C ASP A 18 27.17 8.75 -10.04
N SER A 19 26.58 9.78 -9.44
CA SER A 19 27.05 11.15 -9.62
C SER A 19 28.45 11.37 -9.09
N MET A 20 28.82 10.73 -7.98
CA MET A 20 30.16 10.81 -7.44
C MET A 20 31.18 10.12 -8.36
N ILE A 21 30.91 8.89 -8.79
CA ILE A 21 31.81 8.13 -9.66
C ILE A 21 31.98 8.82 -11.02
N ARG A 22 30.89 9.28 -11.65
CA ARG A 22 30.97 10.02 -12.93
C ARG A 22 31.81 11.30 -12.85
N ASN A 23 31.77 12.01 -11.72
CA ASN A 23 32.63 13.17 -11.54
C ASN A 23 34.11 12.75 -11.45
N LEU A 24 34.41 11.67 -10.72
CA LEU A 24 35.78 11.11 -10.65
C LEU A 24 36.30 10.64 -12.02
N GLU A 25 35.44 10.10 -12.89
CA GLU A 25 35.79 9.72 -14.27
C GLU A 25 36.05 10.93 -15.17
N ARG A 26 35.13 11.92 -15.17
CA ARG A 26 35.22 13.11 -16.03
C ARG A 26 36.54 13.85 -15.82
N HIS A 27 37.00 13.94 -14.58
CA HIS A 27 38.22 14.66 -14.26
C HIS A 27 39.49 13.98 -14.80
N LYS A 28 39.52 12.65 -14.95
CA LYS A 28 40.61 11.96 -15.67
C LYS A 28 40.65 12.34 -17.15
N ALA A 29 39.49 12.45 -17.78
CA ALA A 29 39.39 12.81 -19.18
C ALA A 29 39.86 14.27 -19.43
N GLU A 30 39.52 15.19 -18.53
CA GLU A 30 39.99 16.58 -18.54
C GLU A 30 41.50 16.68 -18.28
N GLU A 31 42.05 15.90 -17.33
CA GLU A 31 43.48 15.84 -17.03
C GLU A 31 44.32 15.32 -18.20
N THR A 32 43.87 14.25 -18.86
CA THR A 32 44.53 13.68 -20.04
C THR A 32 44.53 14.66 -21.22
N ALA A 33 43.49 15.48 -21.33
CA ALA A 33 43.34 16.45 -22.40
C ALA A 33 44.13 17.76 -22.18
N GLU A 34 44.24 18.23 -20.92
CA GLU A 34 44.78 19.57 -20.62
C GLU A 34 46.19 19.59 -19.99
N GLY A 35 46.75 18.45 -19.57
CA GLY A 35 48.17 18.34 -19.19
C GLY A 35 48.59 19.19 -17.99
N PHE A 36 47.74 19.29 -16.96
CA PHE A 36 47.95 20.15 -15.78
C PHE A 36 48.97 19.62 -14.77
N GLU A 37 49.60 20.54 -14.01
CA GLU A 37 50.39 20.22 -12.83
C GLU A 37 49.55 20.06 -11.54
N TRP A 38 50.06 19.19 -10.67
CA TRP A 38 49.40 18.47 -9.58
C TRP A 38 48.78 19.34 -8.46
N GLU A 39 49.26 20.57 -8.23
CA GLU A 39 48.71 21.49 -7.22
C GLU A 39 47.39 22.17 -7.65
N GLN A 40 47.15 22.28 -8.97
CA GLN A 40 45.90 22.84 -9.51
C GLN A 40 44.72 21.86 -9.38
N TRP A 41 45.03 20.56 -9.28
CA TRP A 41 44.07 19.48 -9.16
C TRP A 41 43.26 19.55 -7.87
N GLN A 42 43.90 19.81 -6.72
CA GLN A 42 43.20 19.89 -5.43
C GLN A 42 42.22 21.08 -5.37
N VAL A 43 42.57 22.22 -5.97
CA VAL A 43 41.71 23.41 -6.05
C VAL A 43 40.53 23.17 -7.00
N ALA A 44 40.75 22.52 -8.15
CA ALA A 44 39.70 22.12 -9.08
C ALA A 44 38.72 21.14 -8.41
N GLN A 45 39.23 20.13 -7.69
CA GLN A 45 38.42 19.16 -6.95
C GLN A 45 37.57 19.80 -5.84
N LEU A 46 38.10 20.78 -5.11
CA LEU A 46 37.34 21.52 -4.11
C LEU A 46 36.21 22.36 -4.73
N LYS A 47 36.45 22.97 -5.90
CA LYS A 47 35.45 23.74 -6.64
C LYS A 47 34.33 22.84 -7.19
N GLU A 48 34.68 21.63 -7.63
CA GLU A 48 33.73 20.65 -8.13
C GLU A 48 32.94 19.98 -7.01
N LEU A 49 33.56 19.74 -5.85
CA LEU A 49 32.84 19.35 -4.65
C LEU A 49 31.80 20.41 -4.25
N GLU A 50 32.14 21.70 -4.32
CA GLU A 50 31.18 22.79 -4.07
C GLU A 50 30.01 22.77 -5.08
N ARG A 51 30.28 22.46 -6.35
CA ARG A 51 29.22 22.27 -7.37
C ARG A 51 28.36 21.05 -7.06
N PHE A 52 28.98 19.92 -6.73
CA PHE A 52 28.32 18.67 -6.34
C PHE A 52 27.39 18.89 -5.15
N LYS A 53 27.88 19.54 -4.08
CA LYS A 53 27.10 19.92 -2.89
C LYS A 53 25.85 20.72 -3.27
N ARG A 54 26.02 21.81 -4.04
CA ARG A 54 24.92 22.70 -4.43
C ARG A 54 23.92 22.00 -5.34
N ALA A 55 24.39 21.21 -6.30
CA ALA A 55 23.54 20.46 -7.22
C ALA A 55 22.70 19.41 -6.48
N ASN A 56 23.32 18.63 -5.59
CA ASN A 56 22.63 17.60 -4.81
C ASN A 56 21.63 18.21 -3.82
N ALA A 57 22.02 19.26 -3.09
CA ALA A 57 21.09 19.96 -2.20
C ALA A 57 19.84 20.47 -2.94
N LYS A 58 20.04 21.05 -4.14
CA LYS A 58 18.93 21.54 -4.98
C LYS A 58 18.06 20.41 -5.54
N LYS A 59 18.67 19.32 -6.02
CA LYS A 59 17.97 18.17 -6.61
C LYS A 59 17.15 17.44 -5.54
N TYR A 60 17.81 17.00 -4.47
CA TYR A 60 17.19 16.09 -3.51
C TYR A 60 16.26 16.76 -2.51
N SER A 61 16.38 18.07 -2.25
CA SER A 61 15.42 18.79 -1.38
C SER A 61 13.96 18.59 -1.81
N ARG A 62 13.68 18.67 -3.12
CA ARG A 62 12.32 18.44 -3.66
C ARG A 62 11.90 16.97 -3.58
N GLU A 63 12.84 16.05 -3.80
CA GLU A 63 12.58 14.62 -3.71
C GLU A 63 12.27 14.20 -2.28
N PHE A 64 13.05 14.65 -1.29
CA PHE A 64 12.82 14.39 0.12
C PHE A 64 11.49 14.98 0.60
N ALA A 65 11.12 16.18 0.17
CA ALA A 65 9.81 16.76 0.49
C ALA A 65 8.64 15.89 -0.02
N ASN A 66 8.73 15.38 -1.26
CA ASN A 66 7.73 14.46 -1.83
C ASN A 66 7.70 13.12 -1.06
N ILE A 67 8.86 12.56 -0.74
CA ILE A 67 8.97 11.33 0.04
C ILE A 67 8.33 11.50 1.43
N ASN A 68 8.66 12.58 2.14
CA ASN A 68 8.14 12.85 3.49
C ASN A 68 6.62 13.04 3.49
N SER A 69 6.06 13.65 2.45
CA SER A 69 4.61 13.73 2.25
C SER A 69 3.98 12.33 2.13
N LYS A 70 4.56 11.45 1.30
CA LYS A 70 4.09 10.07 1.14
C LYS A 70 4.18 9.25 2.44
N ILE A 71 5.23 9.45 3.24
CA ILE A 71 5.37 8.81 4.56
C ILE A 71 4.22 9.24 5.49
N SER A 72 3.95 10.55 5.55
CA SER A 72 2.87 11.11 6.38
C SER A 72 1.51 10.55 5.97
N THR A 73 1.23 10.51 4.67
CA THR A 73 0.03 9.90 4.11
C THR A 73 -0.06 8.42 4.51
N ALA A 74 1.01 7.64 4.34
CA ALA A 74 1.02 6.22 4.68
C ALA A 74 0.75 5.94 6.17
N ILE A 75 1.25 6.77 7.08
CA ILE A 75 1.00 6.65 8.52
C ILE A 75 -0.47 6.96 8.84
N GLN A 76 -1.01 8.05 8.31
CA GLN A 76 -2.43 8.40 8.48
C GLN A 76 -3.36 7.34 7.89
N GLU A 77 -2.97 6.79 6.75
CA GLU A 77 -3.70 5.73 6.07
C GLU A 77 -3.73 4.43 6.88
N ALA A 78 -2.59 4.03 7.44
CA ALA A 78 -2.48 2.86 8.31
C ALA A 78 -3.31 3.04 9.59
N TYR A 79 -3.31 4.25 10.17
CA TYR A 79 -4.16 4.59 11.32
C TYR A 79 -5.65 4.44 10.99
N LYS A 80 -6.12 5.02 9.88
CA LYS A 80 -7.51 4.89 9.44
C LYS A 80 -7.89 3.43 9.17
N GLN A 81 -6.99 2.68 8.54
CA GLN A 81 -7.20 1.27 8.25
C GLN A 81 -7.34 0.43 9.53
N GLY A 82 -6.49 0.65 10.53
CA GLY A 82 -6.61 -0.05 11.82
C GLY A 82 -7.94 0.24 12.51
N MET A 83 -8.43 1.48 12.43
CA MET A 83 -9.77 1.80 12.93
C MET A 83 -10.86 1.06 12.13
N ASP A 84 -10.78 1.01 10.80
CA ASP A 84 -11.80 0.34 9.99
C ASP A 84 -11.81 -1.18 10.24
N ASP A 85 -10.63 -1.80 10.28
CA ASP A 85 -10.47 -3.24 10.51
C ASP A 85 -10.99 -3.67 11.88
N GLU A 86 -10.70 -2.89 12.92
CA GLU A 86 -11.18 -3.18 14.27
C GLU A 86 -12.69 -2.98 14.41
N GLU A 87 -13.24 -1.91 13.81
CA GLU A 87 -14.69 -1.68 13.80
C GLU A 87 -15.42 -2.87 13.15
N MET A 88 -14.90 -3.42 12.04
CA MET A 88 -15.44 -4.64 11.44
C MET A 88 -15.35 -5.84 12.41
N SER A 89 -14.20 -6.06 13.04
CA SER A 89 -14.01 -7.18 13.97
C SER A 89 -14.96 -7.13 15.17
N ILE A 90 -15.23 -5.94 15.71
CA ILE A 90 -16.16 -5.74 16.82
C ILE A 90 -17.60 -6.03 16.38
N LEU A 91 -18.01 -5.54 15.21
CA LEU A 91 -19.35 -5.78 14.67
C LEU A 91 -19.60 -7.27 14.39
N GLU A 92 -18.60 -7.98 13.87
CA GLU A 92 -18.66 -9.43 13.70
C GLU A 92 -18.80 -10.16 15.04
N ALA A 93 -18.05 -9.74 16.07
CA ALA A 93 -18.18 -10.31 17.41
C ALA A 93 -19.59 -10.07 18.00
N ILE A 94 -20.17 -8.88 17.82
CA ILE A 94 -21.54 -8.55 18.26
C ILE A 94 -22.56 -9.43 17.54
N LYS A 95 -22.42 -9.60 16.22
CA LYS A 95 -23.26 -10.51 15.43
C LYS A 95 -23.19 -11.95 15.94
N ASN A 96 -22.03 -12.37 16.44
CA ASN A 96 -21.81 -13.70 17.03
C ASN A 96 -22.22 -13.80 18.52
N GLY A 97 -22.88 -12.77 19.07
CA GLY A 97 -23.43 -12.79 20.44
C GLY A 97 -22.57 -12.12 21.50
N PHE A 98 -21.55 -11.33 21.12
CA PHE A 98 -20.82 -10.51 22.09
C PHE A 98 -21.70 -9.39 22.65
N GLU A 99 -21.96 -9.43 23.95
CA GLU A 99 -22.65 -8.36 24.66
C GLU A 99 -21.65 -7.28 25.09
N LEU A 100 -21.89 -6.04 24.67
CA LEU A 100 -21.12 -4.90 25.14
C LEU A 100 -21.51 -4.59 26.58
N TYR A 101 -20.55 -4.61 27.49
CA TYR A 101 -20.76 -3.99 28.79
C TYR A 101 -20.98 -2.50 28.58
N SER A 102 -22.09 -1.98 29.08
CA SER A 102 -22.42 -0.56 29.07
C SER A 102 -21.49 0.20 30.04
N GLY A 103 -20.23 0.34 29.65
CA GLY A 103 -19.20 1.08 30.38
C GLY A 103 -19.18 2.55 29.97
N LYS A 104 -19.80 3.40 30.80
CA LYS A 104 -19.76 4.89 30.86
C LYS A 104 -19.59 5.63 29.51
N ASP A 105 -20.62 6.41 29.17
CA ASP A 105 -20.68 7.50 28.18
C ASP A 105 -19.65 8.64 28.35
N ASN A 106 -18.47 8.37 28.93
CA ASN A 106 -17.37 9.31 29.10
C ASN A 106 -16.31 9.16 27.99
N LEU A 107 -16.72 8.94 26.74
CA LEU A 107 -15.88 9.23 25.57
C LEU A 107 -15.75 10.75 25.41
N GLY A 108 -15.05 11.39 26.35
CA GLY A 108 -14.87 12.84 26.38
C GLY A 108 -14.02 13.32 25.20
N ALA A 109 -14.31 14.52 24.70
CA ALA A 109 -13.49 15.21 23.68
C ALA A 109 -11.98 15.23 24.03
N THR A 110 -11.66 15.20 25.32
CA THR A 110 -10.29 15.09 25.86
C THR A 110 -9.56 13.86 25.34
N PHE A 111 -10.21 12.71 25.16
CA PHE A 111 -9.53 11.50 24.73
C PHE A 111 -9.27 11.47 23.23
N PHE A 112 -10.23 11.87 22.39
CA PHE A 112 -10.00 12.08 20.95
C PHE A 112 -8.81 13.04 20.72
N SER A 113 -8.71 14.09 21.54
CA SER A 113 -7.55 15.00 21.52
C SER A 113 -6.24 14.33 21.98
N ILE A 114 -6.27 13.33 22.87
CA ILE A 114 -5.08 12.58 23.29
C ILE A 114 -4.59 11.68 22.15
N ASN A 115 -5.49 10.95 21.49
CA ASN A 115 -5.12 10.09 20.38
C ASN A 115 -4.68 10.90 19.16
N GLU A 116 -5.35 12.01 18.84
CA GLU A 116 -4.86 12.91 17.79
C GLU A 116 -3.45 13.43 18.14
N ARG A 117 -3.20 13.82 19.40
CA ARG A 117 -1.85 14.20 19.86
C ARG A 117 -0.82 13.07 19.74
N LYS A 118 -1.17 11.83 20.10
CA LYS A 118 -0.29 10.66 19.97
C LYS A 118 0.07 10.37 18.51
N LEU A 119 -0.90 10.48 17.58
CA LEU A 119 -0.68 10.30 16.15
C LEU A 119 0.20 11.42 15.59
N ASN A 120 -0.07 12.66 15.97
CA ASN A 120 0.76 13.81 15.61
C ASN A 120 2.18 13.69 16.18
N ALA A 121 2.35 13.19 17.40
CA ALA A 121 3.67 12.92 17.97
C ALA A 121 4.43 11.84 17.18
N LEU A 122 3.75 10.78 16.73
CA LEU A 122 4.34 9.76 15.87
C LEU A 122 4.75 10.33 14.51
N LEU A 123 3.88 11.11 13.87
CA LEU A 123 4.18 11.80 12.61
C LEU A 123 5.40 12.73 12.76
N ASN A 124 5.42 13.56 13.80
CA ASN A 124 6.52 14.48 14.08
C ASN A 124 7.84 13.74 14.34
N SER A 125 7.80 12.61 15.07
CA SER A 125 8.98 11.78 15.33
C SER A 125 9.56 11.23 14.03
N VAL A 126 8.71 10.68 13.15
CA VAL A 126 9.17 10.12 11.87
C VAL A 126 9.67 11.22 10.95
N GLU A 127 9.00 12.37 10.89
CA GLU A 127 9.47 13.51 10.11
C GLU A 127 10.84 13.99 10.59
N HIS A 128 11.05 14.05 11.90
CA HIS A 128 12.35 14.40 12.49
C HIS A 128 13.44 13.37 12.14
N ASP A 129 13.14 12.08 12.26
CA ASP A 129 14.05 10.99 11.90
C ASP A 129 14.43 11.06 10.41
N MET A 130 13.46 11.36 9.53
CA MET A 130 13.70 11.46 8.09
C MET A 130 14.51 12.70 7.71
N LYS A 131 14.27 13.87 8.34
CA LYS A 131 15.11 15.07 8.15
C LYS A 131 16.55 14.82 8.61
N THR A 132 16.72 14.14 9.74
CA THR A 132 18.05 13.75 10.23
C THR A 132 18.75 12.83 9.24
N ALA A 133 18.02 11.86 8.69
CA ALA A 133 18.50 10.98 7.63
C ALA A 133 18.91 11.72 6.36
N GLU A 134 18.08 12.63 5.86
CA GLU A 134 18.37 13.49 4.70
C GLU A 134 19.68 14.27 4.87
N HIS A 135 19.85 14.95 6.01
CA HIS A 135 21.06 15.71 6.29
C HIS A 135 22.29 14.81 6.41
N ALA A 136 22.15 13.65 7.06
CA ALA A 136 23.23 12.69 7.23
C ALA A 136 23.69 12.10 5.90
N VAL A 137 22.78 11.81 4.97
CA VAL A 137 23.09 11.27 3.63
C VAL A 137 23.94 12.25 2.82
N LEU A 138 23.52 13.51 2.76
CA LEU A 138 24.24 14.54 1.98
C LEU A 138 25.64 14.79 2.57
N ARG A 139 25.73 14.94 3.89
CA ARG A 139 26.99 15.12 4.59
C ARG A 139 27.93 13.93 4.42
N TYR A 140 27.42 12.71 4.58
CA TYR A 140 28.20 11.49 4.43
C TYR A 140 28.77 11.37 3.01
N THR A 141 27.94 11.61 1.99
CA THR A 141 28.39 11.55 0.59
C THR A 141 29.47 12.59 0.32
N ASP A 142 29.33 13.81 0.84
CA ASP A 142 30.37 14.85 0.72
C ASP A 142 31.70 14.44 1.36
N ASP A 143 31.64 13.82 2.55
CA ASP A 143 32.81 13.37 3.28
C ASP A 143 33.48 12.17 2.58
N GLN A 144 32.70 11.24 2.02
CA GLN A 144 33.23 10.15 1.19
C GLN A 144 33.88 10.68 -0.08
N TYR A 145 33.25 11.64 -0.77
CA TYR A 145 33.81 12.27 -1.97
C TYR A 145 35.19 12.87 -1.69
N ARG A 146 35.30 13.67 -0.62
CA ARG A 146 36.57 14.25 -0.16
C ARG A 146 37.63 13.19 0.14
N ARG A 147 37.23 12.15 0.88
CA ARG A 147 38.14 11.08 1.29
C ARG A 147 38.63 10.27 0.09
N THR A 148 37.74 9.91 -0.83
CA THR A 148 38.09 9.14 -2.03
C THR A 148 39.08 9.88 -2.89
N ILE A 149 38.91 11.20 -3.06
CA ILE A 149 39.88 12.04 -3.77
C ILE A 149 41.25 11.94 -3.12
N PHE A 150 41.33 12.14 -1.81
CA PHE A 150 42.60 12.09 -1.08
C PHE A 150 43.25 10.70 -1.13
N ASP A 151 42.47 9.64 -0.86
CA ASP A 151 42.98 8.27 -0.81
C ASP A 151 43.43 7.79 -2.21
N ALA A 152 42.68 8.11 -3.26
CA ALA A 152 43.06 7.79 -4.64
C ALA A 152 44.32 8.56 -5.07
N GLN A 153 44.46 9.82 -4.64
CA GLN A 153 45.62 10.66 -4.90
C GLN A 153 46.89 10.10 -4.24
N VAL A 154 46.81 9.71 -2.97
CA VAL A 154 47.92 9.08 -2.24
C VAL A 154 48.32 7.76 -2.91
N ALA A 155 47.35 6.94 -3.32
CA ALA A 155 47.62 5.67 -3.98
C ALA A 155 48.27 5.85 -5.36
N ALA A 156 47.78 6.78 -6.18
CA ALA A 156 48.32 7.07 -7.50
C ALA A 156 49.77 7.57 -7.44
N ASN A 157 50.11 8.40 -6.44
CA ASN A 157 51.47 8.91 -6.23
C ASN A 157 52.53 7.85 -5.98
N THR A 158 52.13 6.64 -5.57
CA THR A 158 53.07 5.54 -5.40
C THR A 158 53.52 4.91 -6.72
N GLY A 159 52.82 5.19 -7.83
CA GLY A 159 53.05 4.60 -9.15
C GLY A 159 52.76 3.10 -9.24
N ALA A 160 52.30 2.46 -8.15
CA ALA A 160 52.09 1.02 -8.07
C ALA A 160 50.75 0.55 -8.68
N LYS A 161 49.83 1.48 -8.96
CA LYS A 161 48.46 1.21 -9.41
C LYS A 161 48.02 2.24 -10.44
N THR A 162 47.11 1.84 -11.33
CA THR A 162 46.43 2.78 -12.22
C THR A 162 45.49 3.70 -11.42
N TYR A 163 45.04 4.80 -12.04
CA TYR A 163 44.05 5.68 -11.45
C TYR A 163 42.75 4.92 -11.11
N GLU A 164 42.24 4.12 -12.06
CA GLU A 164 41.05 3.28 -11.90
C GLU A 164 41.18 2.37 -10.68
N GLN A 165 42.31 1.67 -10.56
CA GLN A 165 42.58 0.78 -9.43
C GLN A 165 42.70 1.51 -8.10
N SER A 166 43.16 2.77 -8.13
CA SER A 166 43.29 3.62 -6.95
C SER A 166 41.94 4.16 -6.50
N VAL A 167 41.09 4.59 -7.44
CA VAL A 167 39.70 4.98 -7.16
C VAL A 167 38.91 3.79 -6.64
N ASP A 168 38.95 2.64 -7.32
CA ASP A 168 38.24 1.43 -6.87
C ASP A 168 38.70 0.97 -5.50
N MET A 169 39.99 1.09 -5.19
CA MET A 169 40.53 0.81 -3.86
C MET A 169 39.97 1.78 -2.80
N ALA A 170 39.97 3.07 -3.11
CA ALA A 170 39.47 4.12 -2.22
C ALA A 170 37.95 4.05 -2.02
N THR A 171 37.20 3.54 -3.01
CA THR A 171 35.73 3.47 -2.96
C THR A 171 35.18 2.16 -2.44
N LYS A 172 35.95 1.07 -2.52
CA LYS A 172 35.50 -0.30 -2.20
C LYS A 172 34.78 -0.43 -0.86
N ASP A 173 35.31 0.17 0.21
CA ASP A 173 34.74 -0.01 1.54
C ASP A 173 33.35 0.62 1.63
N PHE A 174 33.19 1.89 1.22
CA PHE A 174 31.89 2.55 1.28
C PHE A 174 30.93 1.98 0.23
N LEU A 175 31.37 1.65 -1.00
CA LEU A 175 30.50 1.00 -2.00
C LEU A 175 30.00 -0.35 -1.50
N SER A 176 30.82 -1.10 -0.78
CA SER A 176 30.40 -2.38 -0.23
C SER A 176 29.29 -2.27 0.83
N ARG A 177 29.21 -1.13 1.52
CA ARG A 177 28.25 -0.87 2.62
C ARG A 177 27.09 0.04 2.19
N GLY A 178 27.27 0.82 1.14
CA GLY A 178 26.37 1.89 0.71
C GLY A 178 26.51 3.13 1.59
N ILE A 179 25.49 3.97 1.60
CA ILE A 179 25.45 5.17 2.44
C ILE A 179 25.08 4.75 3.87
N THR A 180 26.09 4.47 4.68
CA THR A 180 25.95 4.14 6.11
C THR A 180 26.17 5.38 6.97
N CYS A 181 25.17 6.25 7.02
CA CYS A 181 25.26 7.56 7.67
C CYS A 181 24.52 7.65 9.02
N ILE A 182 23.78 6.61 9.42
CA ILE A 182 23.05 6.57 10.70
C ILE A 182 23.82 5.71 11.69
N GLN A 183 24.06 6.26 12.88
CA GLN A 183 24.69 5.54 13.98
C GLN A 183 23.65 5.23 15.06
N TYR A 184 23.55 3.97 15.46
CA TYR A 184 22.77 3.57 16.62
C TYR A 184 23.50 3.89 17.93
N SER A 185 22.77 3.91 19.04
CA SER A 185 23.33 4.18 20.38
C SER A 185 24.45 3.21 20.78
N ASN A 186 24.47 2.00 20.22
CA ASN A 186 25.53 1.01 20.41
C ASN A 186 26.75 1.21 19.49
N GLY A 187 26.81 2.31 18.74
CA GLY A 187 27.90 2.63 17.80
C GLY A 187 27.80 1.97 16.42
N ALA A 188 26.83 1.06 16.21
CA ALA A 188 26.66 0.38 14.94
C ALA A 188 26.21 1.37 13.84
N MET A 189 26.89 1.32 12.69
CA MET A 189 26.53 2.10 11.50
C MET A 189 25.52 1.33 10.66
N VAL A 190 24.47 2.03 10.23
CA VAL A 190 23.35 1.43 9.48
C VAL A 190 23.18 2.13 8.14
N ASN A 191 22.93 1.32 7.10
CA ASN A 191 22.64 1.80 5.77
C ASN A 191 21.31 2.57 5.76
N ILE A 192 21.27 3.71 5.08
CA ILE A 192 20.10 4.59 5.05
C ILE A 192 18.83 3.88 4.56
N VAL A 193 18.93 3.03 3.53
CA VAL A 193 17.78 2.30 2.99
C VAL A 193 17.20 1.36 4.04
N SER A 194 18.06 0.68 4.81
CA SER A 194 17.64 -0.22 5.89
C SER A 194 17.02 0.56 7.07
N TYR A 195 17.58 1.72 7.40
CA TYR A 195 17.05 2.58 8.46
C TYR A 195 15.65 3.11 8.09
N THR A 196 15.49 3.65 6.89
CA THR A 196 14.22 4.18 6.40
C THR A 196 13.15 3.09 6.35
N ASP A 197 13.46 1.90 5.79
CA ASP A 197 12.49 0.79 5.72
C ASP A 197 12.00 0.40 7.14
N MET A 198 12.94 0.27 8.08
CA MET A 198 12.63 -0.04 9.47
C MET A 198 11.77 1.05 10.12
N ALA A 199 12.15 2.33 10.00
CA ALA A 199 11.45 3.45 10.62
C ALA A 199 10.00 3.54 10.13
N ILE A 200 9.80 3.44 8.81
CA ILE A 200 8.47 3.53 8.20
C ILE A 200 7.62 2.33 8.57
N ARG A 201 8.13 1.09 8.46
CA ARG A 201 7.38 -0.11 8.84
C ARG A 201 6.96 -0.06 10.31
N THR A 202 7.85 0.39 11.18
CA THR A 202 7.56 0.51 12.61
C THR A 202 6.49 1.58 12.85
N ALA A 203 6.60 2.73 12.19
CA ALA A 203 5.64 3.82 12.32
C ALA A 203 4.25 3.46 11.79
N THR A 204 4.15 2.90 10.58
CA THR A 204 2.87 2.47 10.01
C THR A 204 2.22 1.39 10.86
N LYS A 205 3.02 0.45 11.40
CA LYS A 205 2.53 -0.57 12.33
C LYS A 205 1.96 0.03 13.61
N ARG A 206 2.68 0.97 14.24
CA ARG A 206 2.20 1.67 15.45
C ARG A 206 0.94 2.47 15.17
N ALA A 207 0.88 3.16 14.04
CA ALA A 207 -0.30 3.92 13.62
C ALA A 207 -1.51 3.00 13.43
N TYR A 208 -1.32 1.84 12.78
CA TYR A 208 -2.37 0.83 12.63
C TYR A 208 -2.89 0.32 13.97
N LEU A 209 -2.00 -0.17 14.86
CA LEU A 209 -2.39 -0.66 16.19
C LEU A 209 -3.07 0.41 17.04
N MET A 210 -2.62 1.65 16.90
CA MET A 210 -3.24 2.79 17.56
C MET A 210 -4.65 3.06 17.03
N GLY A 211 -4.87 2.93 15.72
CA GLY A 211 -6.20 3.02 15.10
C GLY A 211 -7.15 1.95 15.63
N GLU A 212 -6.68 0.71 15.72
CA GLU A 212 -7.47 -0.37 16.34
C GLU A 212 -7.80 -0.03 17.80
N GLY A 213 -6.82 0.40 18.60
CA GLY A 213 -7.04 0.72 20.00
C GLY A 213 -8.06 1.84 20.24
N VAL A 214 -8.08 2.87 19.38
CA VAL A 214 -9.13 3.93 19.43
C VAL A 214 -10.52 3.31 19.32
N LYS A 215 -10.69 2.35 18.41
CA LYS A 215 -11.98 1.68 18.22
C LYS A 215 -12.32 0.75 19.35
N ARG A 216 -11.40 -0.07 19.84
CA ARG A 216 -11.67 -0.91 21.02
C ARG A 216 -12.18 -0.06 22.18
N GLN A 217 -11.57 1.09 22.41
CA GLN A 217 -12.02 2.01 23.44
C GLN A 217 -13.38 2.66 23.19
N GLU A 218 -13.69 3.07 21.95
CA GLU A 218 -15.04 3.57 21.59
C GLU A 218 -16.15 2.58 21.96
N TRP A 219 -15.81 1.28 21.97
CA TRP A 219 -16.71 0.19 22.30
C TRP A 219 -16.48 -0.40 23.70
N GLY A 220 -15.64 0.22 24.54
CA GLY A 220 -15.39 -0.20 25.92
C GLY A 220 -14.61 -1.52 26.07
N ILE A 221 -13.80 -1.87 25.07
CA ILE A 221 -13.00 -3.10 25.04
C ILE A 221 -11.54 -2.76 25.32
N HIS A 222 -10.93 -3.48 26.25
CA HIS A 222 -9.56 -3.23 26.69
C HIS A 222 -8.66 -4.47 26.63
N THR A 223 -9.20 -5.63 26.26
CA THR A 223 -8.48 -6.90 26.20
C THR A 223 -8.07 -7.27 24.78
N VAL A 224 -6.80 -7.59 24.60
CA VAL A 224 -6.22 -8.01 23.32
C VAL A 224 -5.49 -9.32 23.47
N ILE A 225 -5.41 -10.12 22.40
CA ILE A 225 -4.68 -11.38 22.36
C ILE A 225 -3.56 -11.30 21.32
N LEU A 226 -2.35 -11.70 21.72
CA LEU A 226 -1.24 -11.85 20.79
C LEU A 226 -1.25 -13.29 20.26
N ASN A 227 -1.69 -13.49 19.01
CA ASN A 227 -1.81 -14.83 18.43
C ASN A 227 -0.42 -15.45 18.18
N LYS A 228 -0.29 -16.77 18.41
CA LYS A 228 0.95 -17.52 18.15
C LYS A 228 1.28 -17.50 16.66
N ARG A 229 2.56 -17.34 16.34
CA ARG A 229 3.10 -17.37 14.99
C ARG A 229 4.24 -18.36 14.88
N SER A 230 4.30 -19.06 13.76
CA SER A 230 5.38 -19.99 13.43
C SER A 230 6.72 -19.32 13.10
N ASN A 231 6.80 -17.99 13.19
CA ASN A 231 8.02 -17.21 13.08
C ASN A 231 8.16 -16.17 14.20
N ALA A 232 7.65 -16.48 15.38
CA ALA A 232 7.81 -15.69 16.59
C ALA A 232 9.29 -15.31 16.80
N CYS A 233 9.57 -14.02 17.03
CA CYS A 233 10.91 -13.62 17.41
C CYS A 233 11.13 -13.88 18.91
N PRO A 234 12.37 -14.08 19.38
CA PRO A 234 12.64 -14.33 20.80
C PRO A 234 12.14 -13.25 21.76
N LEU A 235 12.00 -12.00 21.29
CA LEU A 235 11.51 -10.87 22.09
C LEU A 235 9.99 -10.87 22.25
N CYS A 236 9.24 -11.35 21.26
CA CYS A 236 7.77 -11.35 21.27
C CYS A 236 7.19 -12.69 21.73
N MET A 237 7.93 -13.78 21.54
CA MET A 237 7.57 -15.14 21.95
C MET A 237 7.06 -15.24 23.41
N PRO A 238 7.61 -14.52 24.42
CA PRO A 238 7.09 -14.58 25.78
C PRO A 238 5.65 -14.07 25.93
N PHE A 239 5.13 -13.32 24.97
CA PHE A 239 3.80 -12.71 24.98
C PHE A 239 2.82 -13.39 24.03
N GLU A 240 3.30 -14.20 23.08
CA GLU A 240 2.44 -14.92 22.14
C GLU A 240 1.61 -15.98 22.88
N GLY A 241 0.35 -16.14 22.44
CA GLY A 241 -0.64 -16.99 23.09
C GLY A 241 -1.17 -16.43 24.41
N LYS A 242 -1.01 -15.12 24.69
CA LYS A 242 -1.49 -14.49 25.93
C LYS A 242 -2.45 -13.35 25.64
N VAL A 243 -3.43 -13.21 26.53
CA VAL A 243 -4.26 -12.00 26.62
C VAL A 243 -3.48 -10.94 27.40
N LEU A 244 -3.59 -9.70 26.95
CA LEU A 244 -3.00 -8.51 27.53
C LEU A 244 -4.11 -7.44 27.69
N ILE A 245 -3.90 -6.51 28.61
CA ILE A 245 -4.73 -5.31 28.73
C ILE A 245 -4.07 -4.19 27.94
N ASP A 246 -4.77 -3.64 26.95
CA ASP A 246 -4.27 -2.52 26.14
C ASP A 246 -4.45 -1.18 26.87
N ASP A 247 -3.52 -0.91 27.78
CA ASP A 247 -3.36 0.36 28.50
C ASP A 247 -2.65 1.44 27.67
N VAL A 248 -2.21 1.11 26.45
CA VAL A 248 -1.41 1.99 25.59
C VAL A 248 -2.29 2.78 24.63
N TRP A 249 -3.19 2.08 23.94
CA TRP A 249 -4.03 2.64 22.87
C TRP A 249 -5.52 2.60 23.20
N SER A 250 -5.99 1.55 23.88
CA SER A 250 -7.41 1.38 24.24
C SER A 250 -7.80 1.96 25.60
N GLY A 251 -6.81 2.41 26.40
CA GLY A 251 -7.06 3.07 27.68
C GLY A 251 -7.41 2.15 28.84
N GLY A 252 -7.10 0.86 28.73
CA GLY A 252 -7.30 -0.11 29.81
C GLY A 252 -6.37 0.12 31.02
N SER A 253 -6.62 -0.64 32.07
CA SER A 253 -5.95 -0.58 33.37
C SER A 253 -5.85 -1.97 34.00
N ALA A 254 -5.04 -2.12 35.04
CA ALA A 254 -4.91 -3.40 35.74
C ALA A 254 -6.23 -3.91 36.36
N ASP A 255 -7.23 -3.03 36.51
CA ASP A 255 -8.55 -3.39 37.04
C ASP A 255 -9.43 -4.10 35.98
N ASP A 256 -9.06 -4.05 34.70
CA ASP A 256 -9.83 -4.62 33.59
C ASP A 256 -9.61 -6.15 33.41
N GLY A 257 -8.78 -6.77 34.25
CA GLY A 257 -8.66 -8.21 34.32
C GLY A 257 -7.34 -8.75 34.88
N PRO A 258 -7.21 -10.07 35.04
CA PRO A 258 -6.00 -10.71 35.57
C PRO A 258 -4.91 -10.88 34.50
N TYR A 259 -4.76 -9.91 33.60
CA TYR A 259 -3.85 -9.98 32.45
C TYR A 259 -2.71 -8.96 32.59
N PRO A 260 -1.53 -9.23 31.99
CA PRO A 260 -0.44 -8.25 31.97
C PRO A 260 -0.82 -7.01 31.16
N LEU A 261 -0.28 -5.86 31.55
CA LEU A 261 -0.40 -4.63 30.78
C LEU A 261 0.42 -4.70 29.49
N LEU A 262 -0.14 -4.18 28.40
CA LEU A 262 0.52 -4.10 27.11
C LEU A 262 1.76 -3.21 27.17
N SER A 263 1.71 -2.11 27.92
CA SER A 263 2.87 -1.24 28.17
C SER A 263 4.04 -2.00 28.81
N SER A 264 3.75 -2.93 29.73
CA SER A 264 4.75 -3.77 30.39
C SER A 264 5.35 -4.78 29.41
N ALA A 265 4.53 -5.39 28.54
CA ALA A 265 5.02 -6.26 27.48
C ALA A 265 5.89 -5.50 26.46
N MET A 266 5.51 -4.28 26.10
CA MET A 266 6.29 -3.41 25.21
C MET A 266 7.63 -3.01 25.83
N ALA A 267 7.65 -2.68 27.12
CA ALA A 267 8.88 -2.39 27.86
C ALA A 267 9.84 -3.60 27.89
N ALA A 268 9.29 -4.82 27.88
CA ALA A 268 10.02 -6.07 27.82
C ALA A 268 10.39 -6.54 26.41
N GLY A 269 10.03 -5.79 25.34
CA GLY A 269 10.49 -6.02 23.98
C GLY A 269 9.41 -6.31 22.93
N LEU A 270 8.13 -6.40 23.31
CA LEU A 270 7.04 -6.52 22.36
C LEU A 270 6.95 -5.26 21.46
N TYR A 271 6.68 -5.45 20.16
CA TYR A 271 6.65 -4.37 19.16
C TYR A 271 7.96 -3.60 19.00
N HIS A 272 9.09 -4.29 19.14
CA HIS A 272 10.41 -3.79 18.76
C HIS A 272 10.47 -3.34 17.28
N PRO A 273 11.49 -2.55 16.86
CA PRO A 273 11.65 -2.18 15.45
C PRO A 273 11.65 -3.40 14.52
N ASN A 274 10.98 -3.31 13.37
CA ASN A 274 10.74 -4.43 12.44
C ASN A 274 9.93 -5.62 12.98
N CYS A 275 9.29 -5.48 14.15
CA CYS A 275 8.39 -6.51 14.67
C CYS A 275 7.26 -6.78 13.66
N LYS A 276 6.99 -8.07 13.44
CA LYS A 276 5.93 -8.54 12.54
C LYS A 276 4.67 -8.93 13.31
N ASP A 277 4.70 -8.90 14.63
CA ASP A 277 3.57 -9.29 15.48
C ASP A 277 2.43 -8.29 15.41
N LYS A 278 1.21 -8.80 15.56
CA LYS A 278 0.00 -8.01 15.76
C LYS A 278 -0.84 -8.71 16.82
N HIS A 279 -1.44 -7.93 17.71
CA HIS A 279 -2.52 -8.47 18.52
C HIS A 279 -3.83 -8.35 17.74
N THR A 280 -4.83 -9.12 18.15
CA THR A 280 -6.24 -8.93 17.77
C THR A 280 -7.04 -8.69 19.03
N THR A 281 -8.28 -8.25 18.91
CA THR A 281 -9.16 -8.11 20.06
C THR A 281 -9.47 -9.46 20.67
N TYR A 282 -9.46 -9.51 22.01
CA TYR A 282 -9.93 -10.64 22.77
C TYR A 282 -11.35 -10.32 23.25
N PHE A 283 -12.33 -11.04 22.73
CA PHE A 283 -13.74 -10.97 23.10
C PHE A 283 -14.05 -12.14 24.05
N PRO A 284 -14.18 -11.91 25.37
CA PRO A 284 -14.52 -12.97 26.30
C PRO A 284 -15.77 -13.75 25.86
N GLY A 285 -15.66 -15.09 25.79
CA GLY A 285 -16.75 -15.99 25.36
C GLY A 285 -16.92 -16.16 23.85
N ILE A 286 -16.28 -15.33 23.02
CA ILE A 286 -16.32 -15.42 21.54
C ILE A 286 -14.97 -15.81 20.98
N SER A 287 -13.90 -15.13 21.41
CA SER A 287 -12.54 -15.46 20.99
C SER A 287 -12.13 -16.84 21.50
N SER A 288 -11.42 -17.59 20.64
CA SER A 288 -10.79 -18.84 21.04
C SER A 288 -9.88 -18.63 22.25
N GLU A 289 -9.81 -19.64 23.11
CA GLU A 289 -8.91 -19.57 24.26
C GLU A 289 -7.46 -19.38 23.80
N PRO A 290 -6.67 -18.57 24.52
CA PRO A 290 -5.27 -18.36 24.18
C PRO A 290 -4.50 -19.67 24.18
N GLU A 291 -3.85 -19.99 23.07
CA GLU A 291 -2.99 -21.17 22.97
C GLU A 291 -1.83 -21.07 23.98
N LYS A 292 -1.77 -22.01 24.94
CA LYS A 292 -0.73 -21.98 25.96
C LYS A 292 0.53 -22.75 25.52
N ILE A 293 1.65 -22.00 25.55
CA ILE A 293 3.04 -22.45 25.51
C ILE A 293 3.46 -23.06 24.15
N PHE A 294 4.67 -22.70 23.70
CA PHE A 294 5.29 -23.36 22.55
C PHE A 294 5.77 -24.75 22.96
N THR A 295 5.42 -25.75 22.17
CA THR A 295 6.00 -27.08 22.25
C THR A 295 7.48 -27.03 21.85
N ASN A 296 8.28 -28.01 22.31
CA ASN A 296 9.68 -28.10 21.91
C ASN A 296 9.85 -28.21 20.38
N GLN A 297 8.93 -28.92 19.71
CA GLN A 297 8.93 -29.04 18.25
C GLN A 297 8.71 -27.68 17.56
N GLU A 298 7.75 -26.88 18.03
CA GLU A 298 7.53 -25.54 17.50
C GLU A 298 8.75 -24.63 17.71
N LEU A 299 9.41 -24.73 18.87
CA LEU A 299 10.63 -23.97 19.15
C LEU A 299 11.76 -24.35 18.20
N ASP A 300 11.93 -25.64 17.92
CA ASP A 300 12.96 -26.10 16.99
C ASP A 300 12.65 -25.71 15.54
N ASP A 301 11.38 -25.76 15.15
CA ASP A 301 10.93 -25.31 13.84
C ASP A 301 11.13 -23.80 13.65
N ILE A 302 10.87 -22.98 14.70
CA ILE A 302 11.16 -21.54 14.71
C ILE A 302 12.66 -21.27 14.53
N LYS A 303 13.52 -22.00 15.26
CA LYS A 303 14.98 -21.85 15.14
C LYS A 303 15.48 -22.21 13.75
N GLU A 304 15.03 -23.34 13.20
CA GLU A 304 15.44 -23.80 11.86
C GLU A 304 15.00 -22.79 10.81
N ARG A 305 13.75 -22.31 10.89
CA ARG A 305 13.25 -21.28 10.00
C ARG A 305 14.06 -19.99 10.09
N GLN A 306 14.38 -19.53 11.29
CA GLN A 306 15.18 -18.32 11.50
C GLN A 306 16.58 -18.46 10.87
N LEU A 307 17.18 -19.65 10.95
CA LEU A 307 18.46 -19.94 10.30
C LEU A 307 18.35 -19.89 8.77
N LEU A 308 17.27 -20.43 8.18
CA LEU A 308 17.01 -20.36 6.75
C LEU A 308 16.77 -18.91 6.27
N ASP A 309 15.93 -18.14 6.98
CA ASP A 309 15.71 -16.72 6.68
C ASP A 309 17.01 -15.93 6.78
N ASN A 310 17.84 -16.16 7.80
CA ASN A 310 19.16 -15.52 7.92
C ASN A 310 20.06 -15.80 6.72
N LYS A 311 20.04 -17.02 6.16
CA LYS A 311 20.78 -17.37 4.93
C LYS A 311 20.26 -16.59 3.72
N VAL A 312 18.93 -16.50 3.56
CA VAL A 312 18.29 -15.70 2.50
C VAL A 312 18.71 -14.24 2.60
N GLN A 313 18.58 -13.64 3.80
CA GLN A 313 18.94 -12.25 4.01
C GLN A 313 20.45 -11.99 3.81
N HIS A 314 21.30 -12.94 4.19
CA HIS A 314 22.74 -12.84 3.93
C HIS A 314 23.04 -12.85 2.44
N ALA A 315 22.46 -13.79 1.68
CA ALA A 315 22.65 -13.87 0.24
C ALA A 315 22.17 -12.59 -0.47
N LYS A 316 21.00 -12.05 -0.10
CA LYS A 316 20.48 -10.76 -0.59
C LYS A 316 21.46 -9.61 -0.37
N ARG A 317 22.05 -9.52 0.83
CA ARG A 317 23.04 -8.48 1.16
C ARG A 317 24.31 -8.61 0.32
N GLN A 318 24.79 -9.84 0.09
CA GLN A 318 25.99 -10.05 -0.72
C GLN A 318 25.74 -9.79 -2.21
N GLU A 319 24.62 -10.26 -2.76
CA GLU A 319 24.20 -9.94 -4.14
C GLU A 319 24.18 -8.41 -4.33
N LYS A 320 23.43 -7.67 -3.49
CA LYS A 320 23.36 -6.21 -3.56
C LYS A 320 24.72 -5.54 -3.42
N ARG A 321 25.58 -6.03 -2.52
CA ARG A 321 26.96 -5.54 -2.35
C ARG A 321 27.77 -5.67 -3.63
N PHE A 322 27.78 -6.85 -4.25
CA PHE A 322 28.60 -7.11 -5.44
C PHE A 322 28.00 -6.46 -6.70
N SER A 323 26.69 -6.38 -6.82
CA SER A 323 26.04 -5.57 -7.87
C SER A 323 26.44 -4.11 -7.75
N ARG A 324 26.45 -3.54 -6.54
CA ARG A 324 26.92 -2.17 -6.29
C ARG A 324 28.39 -2.03 -6.69
N LEU A 325 29.26 -2.91 -6.21
CA LEU A 325 30.68 -2.85 -6.56
C LEU A 325 30.92 -2.97 -8.06
N SER A 326 30.20 -3.85 -8.77
CA SER A 326 30.29 -3.99 -10.22
C SER A 326 29.87 -2.72 -10.96
N GLN A 327 28.72 -2.14 -10.59
CA GLN A 327 28.18 -0.93 -11.23
C GLN A 327 29.08 0.29 -11.07
N PHE A 328 29.77 0.41 -9.93
CA PHE A 328 30.48 1.63 -9.53
C PHE A 328 32.02 1.47 -9.55
N SER A 329 32.56 0.38 -10.12
CA SER A 329 34.00 0.22 -10.34
C SER A 329 34.42 0.80 -11.68
N LEU A 330 35.62 1.38 -11.74
CA LEU A 330 36.24 1.94 -12.94
C LEU A 330 37.19 0.95 -13.63
N ASP A 331 37.84 0.07 -12.86
CA ASP A 331 38.77 -0.92 -13.39
C ASP A 331 38.00 -2.10 -14.01
N GLU A 332 38.27 -2.39 -15.29
CA GLU A 332 37.54 -3.43 -16.05
C GLU A 332 37.64 -4.82 -15.39
N ASP A 333 38.80 -5.16 -14.82
CA ASP A 333 39.00 -6.43 -14.11
C ASP A 333 38.14 -6.50 -12.84
N ASN A 334 38.04 -5.40 -12.09
CA ASN A 334 37.13 -5.30 -10.94
C ASN A 334 35.65 -5.42 -11.36
N VAL A 335 35.24 -4.73 -12.44
CA VAL A 335 33.88 -4.81 -12.97
C VAL A 335 33.54 -6.27 -13.29
N GLN A 336 34.35 -6.95 -14.10
CA GLN A 336 34.13 -8.36 -14.46
C GLN A 336 34.08 -9.27 -13.22
N LYS A 337 35.05 -9.11 -12.31
CA LYS A 337 35.13 -9.89 -11.07
C LYS A 337 33.90 -9.73 -10.20
N TYR A 338 33.42 -8.51 -10.00
CA TYR A 338 32.26 -8.25 -9.14
C TYR A 338 30.95 -8.66 -9.81
N THR A 339 30.83 -8.56 -11.14
CA THR A 339 29.69 -9.10 -11.89
C THR A 339 29.55 -10.60 -11.67
N LEU A 340 30.63 -11.37 -11.84
CA LEU A 340 30.64 -12.81 -11.60
C LEU A 340 30.25 -13.14 -10.15
N ARG A 341 30.77 -12.39 -9.17
CA ARG A 341 30.38 -12.56 -7.76
C ARG A 341 28.89 -12.24 -7.52
N ALA A 342 28.35 -11.21 -8.14
CA ALA A 342 26.93 -10.88 -8.03
C ALA A 342 26.06 -12.02 -8.56
N GLU A 343 26.41 -12.60 -9.71
CA GLU A 343 25.72 -13.75 -10.30
C GLU A 343 25.81 -15.01 -9.40
N GLU A 344 26.98 -15.30 -8.82
CA GLU A 344 27.15 -16.37 -7.84
C GLU A 344 26.19 -16.20 -6.66
N TRP A 345 26.14 -15.00 -6.07
CA TRP A 345 25.26 -14.71 -4.95
C TRP A 345 23.79 -14.69 -5.33
N SER A 346 23.45 -14.33 -6.57
CA SER A 346 22.10 -14.41 -7.08
C SER A 346 21.60 -15.87 -7.11
N LYS A 347 22.44 -16.80 -7.59
CA LYS A 347 22.13 -18.24 -7.55
C LYS A 347 22.00 -18.77 -6.12
N LEU A 348 22.90 -18.36 -5.21
CA LEU A 348 22.82 -18.73 -3.79
C LEU A 348 21.56 -18.17 -3.11
N LYS A 349 21.13 -16.96 -3.48
CA LYS A 349 19.88 -16.38 -3.00
C LYS A 349 18.69 -17.23 -3.42
N SER A 350 18.56 -17.56 -4.71
CA SER A 350 17.45 -18.37 -5.22
C SER A 350 17.36 -19.72 -4.51
N ASN A 351 18.49 -20.42 -4.35
CA ASN A 351 18.55 -21.68 -3.63
C ASN A 351 18.15 -21.52 -2.14
N ALA A 352 18.64 -20.47 -1.46
CA ALA A 352 18.25 -20.21 -0.08
C ALA A 352 16.74 -19.92 0.06
N GLU A 353 16.16 -19.18 -0.89
CA GLU A 353 14.72 -18.89 -0.93
C GLU A 353 13.87 -20.14 -1.18
N GLU A 354 14.31 -21.01 -2.10
CA GLU A 354 13.67 -22.31 -2.35
C GLU A 354 13.70 -23.21 -1.12
N ASN A 355 14.84 -23.30 -0.43
CA ASN A 355 14.96 -24.08 0.80
C ASN A 355 14.03 -23.58 1.91
N LEU A 356 13.92 -22.25 2.08
CA LEU A 356 12.99 -21.66 3.04
C LEU A 356 11.53 -21.97 2.67
N LYS A 357 11.16 -21.80 1.40
CA LYS A 357 9.82 -22.12 0.90
C LYS A 357 9.48 -23.59 1.09
N TYR A 358 10.40 -24.49 0.77
CA TYR A 358 10.24 -25.93 0.96
C TYR A 358 10.04 -26.29 2.44
N PHE A 359 10.85 -25.72 3.33
CA PHE A 359 10.71 -25.92 4.77
C PHE A 359 9.32 -25.48 5.27
N GLU A 360 8.90 -24.27 4.90
CA GLU A 360 7.59 -23.72 5.30
C GLU A 360 6.43 -24.57 4.77
N ALA A 361 6.48 -24.98 3.50
CA ALA A 361 5.48 -25.85 2.90
C ALA A 361 5.40 -27.22 3.60
N LYS A 362 6.56 -27.84 3.89
CA LYS A 362 6.65 -29.12 4.59
C LYS A 362 6.07 -29.07 6.01
N LYS A 363 6.27 -27.95 6.72
CA LYS A 363 5.77 -27.74 8.09
C LYS A 363 4.35 -27.20 8.15
N GLY A 364 3.71 -26.93 7.01
CA GLY A 364 2.37 -26.35 6.96
C GLY A 364 2.31 -24.89 7.41
N TYR A 365 3.45 -24.21 7.51
CA TYR A 365 3.51 -22.80 7.88
C TYR A 365 3.11 -21.93 6.69
N LYS A 366 1.91 -21.35 6.75
CA LYS A 366 1.44 -20.35 5.78
C LYS A 366 1.97 -18.96 6.13
N LEU A 367 3.29 -18.81 6.09
CA LEU A 367 3.96 -17.53 6.38
C LEU A 367 4.08 -16.63 5.15
N TYR A 368 4.04 -17.22 3.95
CA TYR A 368 3.72 -16.53 2.72
C TYR A 368 2.20 -16.35 2.61
N GLN A 369 1.66 -15.35 3.33
CA GLN A 369 0.94 -14.37 2.53
C GLN A 369 2.03 -13.62 1.80
N GLU A 370 2.22 -13.95 0.53
CA GLU A 370 2.93 -13.10 -0.39
C GLU A 370 2.49 -11.65 -0.16
N LEU A 371 3.36 -10.89 0.52
CA LEU A 371 3.70 -9.55 0.09
C LEU A 371 4.71 -9.72 -1.06
N SER A 372 4.35 -10.56 -2.04
CA SER A 372 5.05 -10.60 -3.31
C SER A 372 4.81 -9.23 -3.92
N LEU A 373 5.89 -8.70 -4.45
CA LEU A 373 5.85 -7.47 -5.22
C LEU A 373 5.31 -7.73 -6.64
N GLU A 374 4.80 -8.95 -6.87
CA GLU A 374 4.18 -9.46 -8.09
C GLU A 374 3.04 -10.40 -7.67
N SER A 375 1.79 -9.92 -7.81
CA SER A 375 0.49 -10.56 -7.49
C SER A 375 -0.08 -10.44 -6.06
N ASP A 376 -0.26 -9.22 -5.56
CA ASP A 376 -1.51 -8.99 -4.81
C ASP A 376 -2.66 -9.24 -5.80
N SER A 377 -3.48 -10.26 -5.58
CA SER A 377 -4.69 -10.45 -6.37
C SER A 377 -5.51 -9.16 -6.36
N ASP A 378 -6.20 -8.85 -7.44
CA ASP A 378 -6.95 -7.58 -7.52
C ASP A 378 -7.98 -7.46 -6.40
N TYR A 379 -8.49 -8.59 -5.90
CA TYR A 379 -9.29 -8.65 -4.68
C TYR A 379 -8.56 -8.16 -3.42
N LYS A 380 -7.29 -8.54 -3.20
CA LYS A 380 -6.49 -8.00 -2.08
C LYS A 380 -6.24 -6.51 -2.25
N LYS A 381 -5.91 -6.06 -3.47
CA LYS A 381 -5.75 -4.62 -3.76
C LYS A 381 -7.04 -3.86 -3.47
N PHE A 382 -8.19 -4.41 -3.85
CA PHE A 382 -9.50 -3.85 -3.59
C PHE A 382 -9.75 -3.71 -2.10
N ILE A 383 -9.63 -4.79 -1.32
CA ILE A 383 -9.84 -4.76 0.14
C ILE A 383 -8.91 -3.73 0.80
N ASN A 384 -7.63 -3.72 0.44
CA ASN A 384 -6.64 -2.84 1.03
C ASN A 384 -6.88 -1.35 0.69
N ARG A 385 -7.53 -1.08 -0.44
CA ARG A 385 -7.84 0.29 -0.90
C ARG A 385 -9.26 0.72 -0.59
N GLN A 386 -10.12 -0.21 -0.13
CA GLN A 386 -11.51 0.10 0.14
C GLN A 386 -11.63 1.03 1.34
N ARG A 387 -12.05 2.26 1.05
CA ARG A 387 -12.23 3.31 2.04
C ARG A 387 -13.60 3.93 1.86
N LEU A 388 -14.49 3.67 2.82
CA LEU A 388 -15.77 4.34 2.90
C LEU A 388 -15.68 5.45 3.94
N PRO A 389 -16.08 6.70 3.63
CA PRO A 389 -16.20 7.76 4.62
C PRO A 389 -16.95 7.31 5.88
N ARG A 390 -16.62 7.88 7.03
CA ARG A 390 -17.43 7.67 8.24
C ARG A 390 -18.49 8.75 8.29
N ASP A 391 -19.67 8.42 7.78
CA ASP A 391 -20.83 9.28 7.80
C ASP A 391 -21.92 8.66 8.67
N THR A 392 -22.49 9.48 9.55
CA THR A 392 -23.60 9.08 10.46
C THR A 392 -24.85 9.90 10.20
N SER A 393 -24.82 10.77 9.19
CA SER A 393 -25.99 11.56 8.81
C SER A 393 -27.12 10.67 8.31
N GLY A 394 -28.36 11.02 8.67
CA GLY A 394 -29.56 10.29 8.24
C GLY A 394 -29.88 8.99 9.00
N VAL A 395 -29.18 8.65 10.09
CA VAL A 395 -29.42 7.41 10.85
C VAL A 395 -29.71 7.66 12.33
N ALA A 396 -30.55 6.79 12.92
CA ALA A 396 -31.00 6.89 14.31
C ALA A 396 -29.90 6.67 15.38
N SER A 397 -28.80 5.98 15.07
CA SER A 397 -27.68 5.78 16.00
C SER A 397 -26.36 5.45 15.31
N LYS A 398 -25.24 5.68 16.01
CA LYS A 398 -23.89 5.30 15.56
C LYS A 398 -23.73 3.79 15.34
N LYS A 399 -24.39 2.98 16.16
CA LYS A 399 -24.38 1.52 16.05
C LYS A 399 -24.99 1.07 14.72
N ILE A 400 -26.18 1.57 14.39
CA ILE A 400 -26.84 1.25 13.11
C ILE A 400 -26.00 1.72 11.93
N ALA A 401 -25.42 2.93 11.99
CA ALA A 401 -24.54 3.42 10.93
C ALA A 401 -23.31 2.53 10.72
N ALA A 402 -22.71 2.01 11.80
CA ALA A 402 -21.58 1.10 11.74
C ALA A 402 -21.98 -0.29 11.19
N GLU A 403 -23.10 -0.85 11.65
CA GLU A 403 -23.65 -2.13 11.15
C GLU A 403 -23.99 -2.06 9.65
N THR A 404 -24.69 -1.02 9.20
CA THR A 404 -24.99 -0.86 7.77
C THR A 404 -23.72 -0.67 6.93
N ARG A 405 -22.73 0.09 7.43
CA ARG A 405 -21.44 0.23 6.75
C ARG A 405 -20.73 -1.11 6.62
N HIS A 406 -20.76 -1.95 7.65
CA HIS A 406 -20.20 -3.30 7.59
C HIS A 406 -20.89 -4.15 6.52
N MET A 407 -22.22 -4.19 6.51
CA MET A 407 -23.00 -4.90 5.49
C MET A 407 -22.66 -4.40 4.08
N TYR A 408 -22.50 -3.09 3.92
CA TYR A 408 -22.15 -2.49 2.64
C TYR A 408 -20.74 -2.88 2.17
N ILE A 409 -19.77 -2.91 3.09
CA ILE A 409 -18.41 -3.40 2.82
C ILE A 409 -18.44 -4.87 2.42
N GLU A 410 -19.16 -5.72 3.15
CA GLU A 410 -19.29 -7.15 2.83
C GLU A 410 -19.92 -7.36 1.45
N ALA A 411 -21.02 -6.64 1.15
CA ALA A 411 -21.72 -6.73 -0.12
C ALA A 411 -20.83 -6.32 -1.31
N THR A 412 -20.17 -5.16 -1.21
CA THR A 412 -19.28 -4.66 -2.27
C THR A 412 -18.02 -5.53 -2.43
N ARG A 413 -17.43 -6.05 -1.34
CA ARG A 413 -16.32 -7.04 -1.41
C ARG A 413 -16.75 -8.33 -2.07
N LYS A 414 -17.91 -8.87 -1.70
CA LYS A 414 -18.46 -10.07 -2.33
C LYS A 414 -18.69 -9.84 -3.83
N LYS A 415 -19.35 -8.74 -4.19
CA LYS A 415 -19.64 -8.38 -5.59
C LYS A 415 -18.37 -8.16 -6.42
N PHE A 416 -17.33 -7.53 -5.84
CA PHE A 416 -16.01 -7.45 -6.49
C PHE A 416 -15.40 -8.84 -6.72
N LYS A 417 -15.39 -9.69 -5.69
CA LYS A 417 -14.79 -11.03 -5.74
C LYS A 417 -15.44 -11.92 -6.79
N ASP A 418 -16.76 -11.81 -6.93
CA ASP A 418 -17.56 -12.57 -7.87
C ASP A 418 -17.52 -11.99 -9.29
N GLY A 419 -16.91 -10.80 -9.48
CA GLY A 419 -16.81 -10.14 -10.78
C GLY A 419 -15.78 -10.76 -11.74
N THR A 420 -15.84 -10.38 -13.01
CA THR A 420 -14.94 -10.86 -14.07
C THR A 420 -13.49 -10.43 -13.84
N GLU A 421 -12.53 -11.20 -14.35
CA GLU A 421 -11.10 -10.83 -14.28
C GLU A 421 -10.83 -9.44 -14.87
N LEU A 422 -11.48 -9.12 -15.99
CA LEU A 422 -11.40 -7.80 -16.63
C LEU A 422 -11.90 -6.68 -15.71
N GLY A 423 -13.07 -6.87 -15.08
CA GLY A 423 -13.63 -5.90 -14.14
C GLY A 423 -12.73 -5.68 -12.93
N GLN A 424 -12.24 -6.78 -12.33
CA GLN A 424 -11.35 -6.71 -11.16
C GLN A 424 -10.04 -5.98 -11.48
N ASP A 425 -9.39 -6.30 -12.61
CA ASP A 425 -8.14 -5.67 -13.02
C ASP A 425 -8.32 -4.16 -13.33
N LEU A 426 -9.34 -3.81 -14.14
CA LEU A 426 -9.63 -2.41 -14.46
C LEU A 426 -9.93 -1.59 -13.21
N PHE A 427 -10.75 -2.11 -12.30
CA PHE A 427 -11.05 -1.43 -11.04
C PHE A 427 -9.79 -1.28 -10.19
N ALA A 428 -8.98 -2.33 -10.06
CA ALA A 428 -7.76 -2.28 -9.27
C ALA A 428 -6.70 -1.34 -9.85
N ARG A 429 -6.66 -1.13 -11.17
CA ARG A 429 -5.74 -0.19 -11.82
C ARG A 429 -6.25 1.24 -11.82
N LEU A 430 -7.53 1.45 -12.11
CA LEU A 430 -8.07 2.76 -12.48
C LEU A 430 -8.97 3.37 -11.40
N ALA A 431 -9.70 2.61 -10.60
CA ALA A 431 -10.60 3.20 -9.61
C ALA A 431 -9.82 3.95 -8.51
N ASP A 432 -10.26 5.17 -8.19
CA ASP A 432 -9.78 5.94 -7.04
C ASP A 432 -10.86 6.00 -5.97
N GLN A 433 -10.74 5.11 -5.00
CA GLN A 433 -11.68 5.00 -3.89
C GLN A 433 -11.61 6.20 -2.93
N SER A 434 -10.56 7.03 -3.00
CA SER A 434 -10.50 8.27 -2.21
C SER A 434 -11.46 9.36 -2.69
N ALA A 435 -12.03 9.19 -3.88
CA ALA A 435 -13.02 10.11 -4.44
C ALA A 435 -14.42 9.96 -3.82
N ILE A 436 -14.67 8.95 -2.99
CA ILE A 436 -15.96 8.80 -2.30
C ILE A 436 -16.10 9.96 -1.30
N ALA A 437 -16.99 10.91 -1.63
CA ALA A 437 -17.23 12.11 -0.84
C ALA A 437 -18.18 11.86 0.32
N THR A 438 -19.24 11.08 0.08
CA THR A 438 -20.19 10.65 1.11
C THR A 438 -20.77 9.29 0.77
N ILE A 439 -21.26 8.61 1.80
CA ILE A 439 -22.03 7.36 1.72
C ILE A 439 -23.42 7.51 2.34
N ALA A 440 -23.80 8.72 2.74
CA ALA A 440 -25.09 9.05 3.34
C ALA A 440 -25.87 10.05 2.48
N GLU A 441 -25.58 10.12 1.18
CA GLU A 441 -26.20 11.07 0.26
C GLU A 441 -27.73 10.99 0.35
N THR A 442 -28.37 12.07 0.81
CA THR A 442 -29.84 12.11 0.94
C THR A 442 -30.53 12.24 -0.43
N GLY A 443 -29.79 12.62 -1.47
CA GLY A 443 -30.23 12.81 -2.85
C GLY A 443 -30.01 11.61 -3.77
N VAL A 444 -29.81 11.90 -5.06
CA VAL A 444 -29.53 10.90 -6.11
C VAL A 444 -28.04 10.57 -6.08
N VAL A 445 -27.74 9.26 -6.09
CA VAL A 445 -26.38 8.74 -6.22
C VAL A 445 -25.79 9.23 -7.54
N ARG A 446 -24.58 9.79 -7.49
CA ARG A 446 -23.96 10.40 -8.67
C ARG A 446 -22.46 10.54 -8.56
N TYR A 447 -21.84 10.63 -9.72
CA TYR A 447 -20.48 11.08 -9.93
C TYR A 447 -20.47 12.53 -10.43
N GLU A 448 -19.79 13.41 -9.70
CA GLU A 448 -19.73 14.83 -10.04
C GLU A 448 -18.38 15.43 -9.67
N SER A 449 -17.71 16.06 -10.65
CA SER A 449 -16.45 16.80 -10.44
C SER A 449 -15.36 15.97 -9.75
N GLY A 450 -15.15 14.73 -10.20
CA GLY A 450 -14.14 13.84 -9.64
C GLY A 450 -14.51 13.19 -8.29
N LYS A 451 -15.77 13.31 -7.85
CA LYS A 451 -16.25 12.80 -6.55
C LYS A 451 -17.46 11.91 -6.70
N LEU A 452 -17.53 10.85 -5.90
CA LEU A 452 -18.67 9.95 -5.80
C LEU A 452 -19.53 10.31 -4.59
N PHE A 453 -20.83 10.49 -4.82
CA PHE A 453 -21.84 10.74 -3.79
C PHE A 453 -22.73 9.50 -3.71
N LEU A 454 -22.47 8.63 -2.73
CA LEU A 454 -23.13 7.34 -2.58
C LEU A 454 -24.17 7.37 -1.44
N ASN A 455 -25.11 6.44 -1.46
CA ASN A 455 -26.06 6.22 -0.39
C ASN A 455 -26.06 4.75 0.04
N MET A 456 -25.22 4.39 1.01
CA MET A 456 -25.12 3.01 1.47
C MET A 456 -26.41 2.50 2.10
N TYR A 457 -27.19 3.36 2.75
CA TYR A 457 -28.43 2.93 3.42
C TYR A 457 -29.48 2.46 2.40
N LYS A 458 -29.54 3.10 1.24
CA LYS A 458 -30.38 2.63 0.13
C LYS A 458 -29.72 1.50 -0.65
N ASP A 459 -28.40 1.54 -0.82
CA ASP A 459 -27.68 0.58 -1.67
C ASP A 459 -27.55 -0.81 -0.99
N VAL A 460 -27.46 -0.90 0.33
CA VAL A 460 -27.42 -2.19 1.06
C VAL A 460 -28.70 -3.02 0.86
N ASP A 461 -29.84 -2.34 0.74
CA ASP A 461 -31.15 -2.96 0.53
C ASP A 461 -31.66 -2.77 -0.91
N ASP A 462 -30.78 -2.43 -1.86
CA ASP A 462 -31.18 -2.15 -3.23
C ASP A 462 -31.71 -3.43 -3.91
N PRO A 463 -32.96 -3.45 -4.38
CA PRO A 463 -33.53 -4.62 -5.05
C PRO A 463 -32.80 -4.98 -6.35
N ARG A 464 -32.06 -4.04 -6.95
CA ARG A 464 -31.18 -4.28 -8.11
C ARG A 464 -29.91 -5.04 -7.75
N GLY A 465 -29.67 -5.26 -6.45
CA GLY A 465 -28.51 -5.93 -5.87
C GLY A 465 -27.59 -4.95 -5.15
N PRO A 466 -27.07 -5.29 -3.96
CA PRO A 466 -26.31 -4.34 -3.17
C PRO A 466 -24.96 -3.99 -3.80
N GLY A 467 -24.58 -2.72 -3.75
CA GLY A 467 -23.38 -2.20 -4.39
C GLY A 467 -23.56 -1.92 -5.89
N THR A 468 -24.79 -1.95 -6.40
CA THR A 468 -25.12 -1.56 -7.78
C THR A 468 -24.71 -0.12 -8.04
N GLY A 469 -25.14 0.81 -7.18
CA GLY A 469 -24.75 2.21 -7.28
C GLY A 469 -23.25 2.39 -7.16
N TYR A 470 -22.60 1.65 -6.26
CA TYR A 470 -21.15 1.69 -6.07
C TYR A 470 -20.37 1.50 -7.38
N PHE A 471 -20.55 0.35 -8.05
CA PHE A 471 -19.77 0.04 -9.25
C PHE A 471 -20.17 0.89 -10.46
N HIS A 472 -21.45 1.29 -10.54
CA HIS A 472 -21.94 2.18 -11.59
C HIS A 472 -21.23 3.54 -11.54
N GLU A 473 -21.18 4.19 -10.37
CA GLU A 473 -20.50 5.49 -10.24
C GLU A 473 -18.99 5.41 -10.45
N PHE A 474 -18.37 4.29 -10.07
CA PHE A 474 -16.96 4.04 -10.42
C PHE A 474 -16.75 3.88 -11.92
N GLY A 475 -17.75 3.41 -12.67
CA GLY A 475 -17.74 3.42 -14.13
C GLY A 475 -17.55 4.83 -14.69
N HIS A 476 -18.32 5.81 -14.23
CA HIS A 476 -18.14 7.21 -14.65
C HIS A 476 -16.76 7.77 -14.28
N GLN A 477 -16.26 7.47 -13.08
CA GLN A 477 -14.92 7.89 -12.67
C GLN A 477 -13.82 7.29 -13.56
N ILE A 478 -13.94 6.02 -13.91
CA ILE A 478 -12.98 5.33 -14.76
C ILE A 478 -12.98 5.93 -16.16
N ASP A 479 -14.15 6.25 -16.73
CA ASP A 479 -14.20 6.96 -18.02
C ASP A 479 -13.53 8.33 -17.93
N GLU A 480 -13.76 9.11 -16.86
CA GLU A 480 -13.06 10.38 -16.67
C GLU A 480 -11.53 10.20 -16.67
N LYS A 481 -11.02 9.20 -15.95
CA LYS A 481 -9.59 8.90 -15.89
C LYS A 481 -9.00 8.47 -17.23
N LEU A 482 -9.81 7.87 -18.09
CA LEU A 482 -9.47 7.55 -19.47
C LEU A 482 -9.67 8.75 -20.41
N GLY A 483 -10.00 9.92 -19.87
CA GLY A 483 -10.18 11.15 -20.64
C GLY A 483 -11.56 11.29 -21.29
N TRP A 484 -12.58 10.65 -20.70
CA TRP A 484 -13.94 10.53 -21.23
C TRP A 484 -13.98 9.86 -22.60
N GLU A 485 -13.16 8.84 -22.78
CA GLU A 485 -12.97 8.16 -24.06
C GLU A 485 -14.26 7.51 -24.55
N PHE A 486 -15.04 6.89 -23.66
CA PHE A 486 -16.28 6.20 -24.03
C PHE A 486 -17.42 7.21 -24.22
N THR A 487 -17.55 8.17 -23.30
CA THR A 487 -18.52 9.27 -23.42
C THR A 487 -18.35 10.07 -24.73
N LYS A 488 -17.14 10.21 -25.26
CA LYS A 488 -16.86 10.94 -26.51
C LYS A 488 -16.98 10.06 -27.77
N ASP A 489 -17.14 8.75 -27.62
CA ASP A 489 -17.13 7.81 -28.75
C ASP A 489 -18.51 7.69 -29.40
N LYS A 490 -18.70 8.44 -30.48
CA LYS A 490 -19.94 8.43 -31.27
C LYS A 490 -20.29 7.06 -31.86
N LYS A 491 -19.33 6.14 -31.98
CA LYS A 491 -19.59 4.79 -32.51
C LYS A 491 -20.47 3.99 -31.54
N ILE A 492 -20.35 4.24 -30.23
CA ILE A 492 -21.19 3.60 -29.22
C ILE A 492 -22.66 3.92 -29.48
N LEU A 493 -23.00 5.20 -29.64
CA LEU A 493 -24.38 5.62 -29.93
C LEU A 493 -24.91 5.06 -31.27
N GLN A 494 -24.05 4.96 -32.29
CA GLN A 494 -24.44 4.35 -33.56
C GLN A 494 -24.79 2.86 -33.41
N LEU A 495 -23.97 2.11 -32.67
CA LEU A 495 -24.19 0.70 -32.41
C LEU A 495 -25.41 0.49 -31.51
N LEU A 496 -25.60 1.31 -30.48
CA LEU A 496 -26.78 1.27 -29.62
C LEU A 496 -28.08 1.45 -30.39
N ARG A 497 -28.13 2.42 -31.32
CA ARG A 497 -29.29 2.62 -32.20
C ARG A 497 -29.51 1.43 -33.12
N LYS A 498 -28.43 0.79 -33.59
CA LYS A 498 -28.52 -0.41 -34.44
C LYS A 498 -29.07 -1.59 -33.64
N ASP A 499 -28.52 -1.85 -32.46
CA ASP A 499 -29.00 -2.89 -31.54
C ASP A 499 -30.48 -2.67 -31.21
N PHE A 500 -30.88 -1.43 -30.91
CA PHE A 500 -32.28 -1.08 -30.62
C PHE A 500 -33.23 -1.34 -31.79
N ILE A 501 -32.85 -1.00 -33.01
CA ILE A 501 -33.66 -1.28 -34.22
C ILE A 501 -33.79 -2.80 -34.45
N ASN A 502 -32.75 -3.56 -34.12
CA ASN A 502 -32.69 -5.01 -34.30
C ASN A 502 -33.24 -5.80 -33.12
N LEU A 503 -33.67 -5.12 -32.04
CA LEU A 503 -34.16 -5.77 -30.82
C LEU A 503 -35.50 -6.46 -31.11
N SER A 504 -35.46 -7.77 -31.25
CA SER A 504 -36.61 -8.63 -31.56
C SER A 504 -37.03 -9.55 -30.41
N ASP A 505 -36.23 -9.62 -29.35
CA ASP A 505 -36.54 -10.42 -28.17
C ASP A 505 -37.58 -9.70 -27.31
N GLU A 506 -38.85 -10.09 -27.44
CA GLU A 506 -39.96 -9.47 -26.71
C GLU A 506 -39.86 -9.69 -25.19
N THR A 507 -39.11 -10.70 -24.73
CA THR A 507 -38.96 -11.00 -23.30
C THR A 507 -38.24 -9.88 -22.55
N ILE A 508 -37.44 -9.07 -23.24
CA ILE A 508 -36.74 -7.93 -22.62
C ILE A 508 -37.72 -6.85 -22.13
N PHE A 509 -38.82 -6.64 -22.85
CA PHE A 509 -39.81 -5.61 -22.49
C PHE A 509 -40.60 -6.02 -21.25
N GLU A 510 -40.81 -7.31 -21.03
CA GLU A 510 -41.34 -7.81 -19.77
C GLU A 510 -40.29 -7.70 -18.66
N ALA A 511 -39.05 -8.13 -18.94
CA ALA A 511 -37.96 -8.14 -17.98
C ALA A 511 -37.68 -6.76 -17.36
N ILE A 512 -37.69 -5.67 -18.14
CA ILE A 512 -37.48 -4.30 -17.61
C ILE A 512 -38.55 -3.83 -16.61
N HIS A 513 -39.73 -4.48 -16.58
CA HIS A 513 -40.81 -4.16 -15.65
C HIS A 513 -40.79 -5.04 -14.39
N ILE A 514 -40.34 -6.29 -14.50
CA ILE A 514 -40.42 -7.27 -13.40
C ILE A 514 -39.07 -7.55 -12.73
N ASN A 515 -37.96 -7.48 -13.48
CA ASN A 515 -36.62 -7.76 -13.00
C ASN A 515 -35.86 -6.45 -12.71
N ASP A 516 -35.54 -6.20 -11.44
CA ASP A 516 -34.81 -4.99 -11.04
C ASP A 516 -33.39 -4.92 -11.65
N LYS A 517 -32.76 -6.05 -11.98
CA LYS A 517 -31.46 -6.06 -12.67
C LYS A 517 -31.52 -5.66 -14.14
N ALA A 518 -32.70 -5.67 -14.74
CA ALA A 518 -32.92 -5.11 -16.08
C ALA A 518 -32.97 -3.56 -16.08
N SER A 519 -32.72 -2.92 -14.93
CA SER A 519 -32.61 -1.46 -14.80
C SER A 519 -31.63 -0.83 -15.78
N SER A 520 -30.46 -1.45 -16.00
CA SER A 520 -29.46 -0.96 -16.96
C SER A 520 -29.98 -0.97 -18.39
N ALA A 521 -30.70 -2.02 -18.80
CA ALA A 521 -31.34 -2.07 -20.11
C ALA A 521 -32.51 -1.07 -20.23
N SER A 522 -33.33 -0.96 -19.17
CA SER A 522 -34.44 -0.01 -19.08
C SER A 522 -33.99 1.44 -19.32
N ASP A 523 -32.89 1.86 -18.67
CA ASP A 523 -32.37 3.23 -18.81
C ASP A 523 -31.99 3.55 -20.26
N ILE A 524 -31.26 2.65 -20.91
CA ILE A 524 -30.76 2.85 -22.27
C ILE A 524 -31.89 2.73 -23.30
N LEU A 525 -32.84 1.79 -23.12
CA LEU A 525 -34.05 1.72 -23.95
C LEU A 525 -34.92 2.97 -23.79
N GLY A 526 -35.02 3.50 -22.57
CA GLY A 526 -35.69 4.77 -22.29
C GLY A 526 -35.04 5.93 -23.05
N ALA A 527 -33.70 6.01 -23.02
CA ALA A 527 -32.94 7.01 -23.76
C ALA A 527 -33.15 6.92 -25.27
N LEU A 528 -33.06 5.72 -25.86
CA LEU A 528 -33.15 5.49 -27.31
C LEU A 528 -34.58 5.63 -27.84
N SER A 529 -35.59 5.40 -27.00
CA SER A 529 -37.00 5.46 -27.37
C SER A 529 -37.66 6.81 -27.08
N GLU A 530 -36.92 7.79 -26.55
CA GLU A 530 -37.43 9.08 -26.07
C GLU A 530 -38.48 8.90 -24.95
N GLY A 531 -38.22 7.96 -24.03
CA GLY A 531 -39.08 7.65 -22.88
C GLY A 531 -40.31 6.80 -23.20
N ARG A 532 -40.44 6.29 -24.44
CA ARG A 532 -41.59 5.44 -24.83
C ARG A 532 -41.48 4.02 -24.28
N ILE A 533 -40.26 3.51 -24.11
CA ILE A 533 -39.96 2.19 -23.56
C ILE A 533 -39.21 2.41 -22.25
N GLN A 534 -39.92 2.34 -21.13
CA GLN A 534 -39.37 2.64 -19.81
C GLN A 534 -39.88 1.59 -18.82
N GLY A 535 -38.95 0.92 -18.13
CA GLY A 535 -39.25 0.03 -17.02
C GLY A 535 -39.28 0.77 -15.67
N LYS A 536 -38.95 0.05 -14.59
CA LYS A 536 -38.97 0.58 -13.22
C LYS A 536 -37.97 1.72 -12.97
N TYR A 537 -36.88 1.77 -13.73
CA TYR A 537 -35.77 2.73 -13.57
C TYR A 537 -35.54 3.50 -14.88
N SER A 538 -35.02 4.73 -14.80
CA SER A 538 -35.71 5.96 -15.22
C SER A 538 -34.90 7.26 -15.05
N HIS A 539 -34.18 7.77 -16.06
CA HIS A 539 -33.77 9.18 -16.10
C HIS A 539 -34.81 10.07 -16.81
N SER A 540 -34.85 11.35 -16.42
CA SER A 540 -35.73 12.34 -17.06
C SER A 540 -35.35 12.61 -18.52
N LEU A 541 -36.32 12.98 -19.37
CA LEU A 541 -36.05 13.34 -20.77
C LEU A 541 -34.99 14.44 -20.92
N VAL A 542 -35.00 15.45 -20.04
CA VAL A 542 -34.01 16.54 -20.03
C VAL A 542 -32.58 16.03 -19.78
N TYR A 543 -32.42 14.91 -19.08
CA TYR A 543 -31.12 14.29 -18.88
C TYR A 543 -30.55 13.73 -20.19
N TRP A 544 -31.41 13.10 -21.01
CA TRP A 544 -31.01 12.48 -22.28
C TRP A 544 -30.72 13.49 -23.40
N GLU A 545 -31.22 14.73 -23.29
CA GLU A 545 -30.92 15.80 -24.24
C GLU A 545 -29.44 16.25 -24.20
N LYS A 546 -28.73 15.96 -23.10
CA LYS A 546 -27.31 16.29 -22.96
C LYS A 546 -26.46 15.35 -23.80
N LYS A 547 -25.65 15.95 -24.69
CA LYS A 547 -24.75 15.22 -25.57
C LYS A 547 -23.72 14.40 -24.77
N GLY A 548 -23.61 13.11 -25.09
CA GLY A 548 -22.69 12.18 -24.45
C GLY A 548 -23.30 11.40 -23.29
N ASN A 549 -24.47 11.78 -22.78
CA ASN A 549 -25.07 11.12 -21.61
C ASN A 549 -25.46 9.67 -21.90
N ILE A 550 -25.97 9.37 -23.10
CA ILE A 550 -26.34 7.99 -23.47
C ILE A 550 -25.09 7.10 -23.49
N GLU A 551 -24.02 7.59 -24.11
CA GLU A 551 -22.74 6.88 -24.20
C GLU A 551 -22.11 6.69 -22.81
N SER A 552 -22.16 7.71 -21.96
CA SER A 552 -21.63 7.68 -20.59
C SER A 552 -22.36 6.68 -19.70
N GLU A 553 -23.70 6.74 -19.68
CA GLU A 553 -24.55 5.82 -18.92
C GLU A 553 -24.37 4.38 -19.41
N PHE A 554 -24.34 4.18 -20.73
CA PHE A 554 -24.13 2.85 -21.28
C PHE A 554 -22.79 2.28 -20.82
N PHE A 555 -21.71 3.07 -20.86
CA PHE A 555 -20.41 2.64 -20.37
C PHE A 555 -20.44 2.29 -18.87
N ALA A 556 -21.05 3.14 -18.03
CA ALA A 556 -21.15 2.88 -16.60
C ALA A 556 -21.91 1.58 -16.31
N HIS A 557 -23.01 1.32 -17.02
CA HIS A 557 -23.77 0.07 -16.93
C HIS A 557 -22.97 -1.16 -17.43
N VAL A 558 -22.21 -1.03 -18.53
CA VAL A 558 -21.33 -2.11 -19.03
C VAL A 558 -20.22 -2.42 -18.02
N PHE A 559 -19.65 -1.39 -17.40
CA PHE A 559 -18.62 -1.56 -16.37
C PHE A 559 -19.20 -2.22 -15.10
N GLU A 560 -20.35 -1.75 -14.63
CA GLU A 560 -21.05 -2.31 -13.48
C GLU A 560 -21.41 -3.79 -13.69
N ALA A 561 -21.83 -4.15 -14.91
CA ALA A 561 -22.15 -5.52 -15.29
C ALA A 561 -20.94 -6.49 -15.23
N GLN A 562 -19.72 -5.98 -15.15
CA GLN A 562 -18.56 -6.83 -14.87
C GLN A 562 -18.60 -7.45 -13.46
N PHE A 563 -19.48 -6.96 -12.59
CA PHE A 563 -19.65 -7.44 -11.22
C PHE A 563 -21.05 -8.03 -10.96
N ASP A 564 -21.87 -8.24 -11.99
CA ASP A 564 -23.17 -8.92 -11.87
C ASP A 564 -23.50 -9.69 -13.15
N ASP A 565 -23.42 -11.02 -13.08
CA ASP A 565 -23.58 -11.92 -14.23
C ASP A 565 -24.95 -11.80 -14.91
N GLU A 566 -26.02 -11.62 -14.14
CA GLU A 566 -27.37 -11.52 -14.69
C GLU A 566 -27.58 -10.19 -15.42
N ARG A 567 -27.08 -9.09 -14.84
CA ARG A 567 -27.08 -7.77 -15.50
C ARG A 567 -26.29 -7.81 -16.81
N ARG A 568 -25.15 -8.51 -16.80
CA ARG A 568 -24.32 -8.73 -17.98
C ARG A 568 -25.07 -9.47 -19.07
N GLU A 569 -25.70 -10.60 -18.75
CA GLU A 569 -26.50 -11.35 -19.72
C GLU A 569 -27.63 -10.52 -20.34
N ILE A 570 -28.30 -9.68 -19.53
CA ILE A 570 -29.36 -8.80 -20.01
C ILE A 570 -28.81 -7.77 -21.00
N LEU A 571 -27.69 -7.11 -20.69
CA LEU A 571 -27.06 -6.15 -21.59
C LEU A 571 -26.51 -6.80 -22.86
N GLU A 572 -25.90 -7.99 -22.76
CA GLU A 572 -25.41 -8.75 -23.91
C GLU A 572 -26.53 -9.15 -24.87
N LYS A 573 -27.71 -9.52 -24.34
CA LYS A 573 -28.89 -9.83 -25.16
C LYS A 573 -29.53 -8.59 -25.76
N THR A 574 -29.62 -7.50 -24.99
CA THR A 574 -30.31 -6.26 -25.43
C THR A 574 -29.46 -5.45 -26.41
N PHE A 575 -28.16 -5.40 -26.18
CA PHE A 575 -27.23 -4.50 -26.86
C PHE A 575 -25.95 -5.24 -27.32
N PRO A 576 -26.05 -6.32 -28.10
CA PRO A 576 -24.94 -7.22 -28.38
C PRO A 576 -23.78 -6.54 -29.12
N GLU A 577 -24.03 -5.70 -30.13
CA GLU A 577 -22.94 -5.10 -30.91
C GLU A 577 -22.23 -4.00 -30.12
N SER A 578 -22.98 -3.13 -29.46
CA SER A 578 -22.44 -2.04 -28.65
C SER A 578 -21.74 -2.56 -27.38
N TYR A 579 -22.29 -3.57 -26.70
CA TYR A 579 -21.66 -4.20 -25.54
C TYR A 579 -20.31 -4.82 -25.93
N ASN A 580 -20.28 -5.65 -26.97
CA ASN A 580 -19.04 -6.27 -27.46
C ASN A 580 -18.00 -5.22 -27.89
N TYR A 581 -18.44 -4.12 -28.50
CA TYR A 581 -17.55 -3.03 -28.88
C TYR A 581 -16.88 -2.38 -27.66
N VAL A 582 -17.65 -2.07 -26.62
CA VAL A 582 -17.11 -1.50 -25.37
C VAL A 582 -16.17 -2.47 -24.67
N ILE A 583 -16.54 -3.75 -24.55
CA ILE A 583 -15.69 -4.78 -23.92
C ILE A 583 -14.36 -4.96 -24.65
N ASN A 584 -14.37 -5.01 -25.98
CA ASN A 584 -13.13 -5.13 -26.75
C ASN A 584 -12.22 -3.92 -26.54
N LYS A 585 -12.80 -2.73 -26.51
CA LYS A 585 -12.05 -1.49 -26.24
C LYS A 585 -11.50 -1.44 -24.82
N LEU A 586 -12.24 -1.97 -23.84
CA LEU A 586 -11.77 -2.13 -22.46
C LEU A 586 -10.60 -3.10 -22.32
N LYS A 587 -10.58 -4.19 -23.11
CA LYS A 587 -9.45 -5.15 -23.11
C LYS A 587 -8.15 -4.58 -23.68
N GLU A 588 -8.23 -3.47 -24.43
CA GLU A 588 -7.07 -2.75 -24.98
C GLU A 588 -6.49 -1.69 -24.01
N ARG A 589 -7.02 -1.60 -22.79
CA ARG A 589 -6.67 -0.59 -21.78
C ARG A 589 -6.10 -1.25 -20.54
#